data_AF-X0TCA8-F1
#
_entry.id   AF-X0TCA8-F1
#
_cell.length_a   1.000
_cell.length_b   1.000
_cell.length_c   1.000
_cell.angle_alpha   90.00
_cell.angle_beta   90.00
_cell.angle_gamma   90.00
#
_symmetry.space_group_name_H-M   'P 1'
#
loop_
_entity.id
_entity.type
_entity.pdbx_description
1 polymer ?
#
loop_
_entity_poly.entity_id
_entity_poly.type
_entity_poly.pdbx_seq_one_letter_code
_entity_poly.pdbx_strand_id
1 'polypeptide(L)' 'VLVDKKPKRYIENQFSGRTGPNKTVVFTSKKNLLGQLVKVKIIKSTAWTLYGELIE' A
#
# COMPACT_ATOMS: atom_id res chain seq x y z
N VAL A 1 -6.54 -4.42 -1.15
CA VAL A 1 -6.14 -3.24 -0.37
C VAL A 1 -6.75 -2.02 -1.04
N LEU A 2 -7.50 -1.20 -0.29
CA LEU A 2 -8.01 0.07 -0.81
C LEU A 2 -6.93 1.14 -0.63
N VAL A 3 -6.49 1.76 -1.72
CA VAL A 3 -5.45 2.81 -1.67
C VAL A 3 -6.09 4.14 -1.25
N ASP A 4 -5.76 4.61 -0.05
CA ASP A 4 -6.32 5.84 0.52
C ASP A 4 -5.34 7.02 0.50
N LYS A 5 -4.04 6.76 0.35
CA LYS A 5 -2.99 7.78 0.49
C LYS A 5 -1.97 7.76 -0.64
N LYS A 6 -1.59 8.97 -1.07
CA LYS A 6 -0.50 9.24 -2.01
C LYS A 6 0.87 9.07 -1.34
N PRO A 7 1.94 8.90 -2.14
CA PRO A 7 3.31 8.95 -1.65
C PRO A 7 3.62 10.22 -0.88
N LYS A 8 4.29 10.04 0.27
CA LYS A 8 4.90 11.14 0.99
C LYS A 8 6.00 11.73 0.12
N ARG A 9 6.09 13.06 0.10
CA ARG A 9 7.00 13.91 -0.70
C ARG A 9 8.49 13.50 -0.70
N TYR A 10 8.92 12.63 0.23
CA TYR A 10 10.30 12.20 0.43
C TYR A 10 10.56 10.76 -0.04
N ILE A 11 9.52 9.99 -0.39
CA ILE A 11 9.64 8.61 -0.88
C ILE A 11 8.74 8.50 -2.11
N GLU A 12 9.31 8.81 -3.27
CA GLU A 12 8.62 8.66 -4.54
C GLU A 12 8.20 7.19 -4.73
N ASN A 13 7.00 6.97 -5.25
CA ASN A 13 6.41 5.65 -5.54
C ASN A 13 5.93 4.82 -4.34
N GLN A 14 5.95 5.30 -3.10
CA GLN A 14 5.37 4.57 -1.97
C GLN A 14 3.89 4.90 -1.77
N PHE A 15 2.99 3.96 -1.99
CA PHE A 15 1.56 4.10 -1.69
C PHE A 15 1.22 3.46 -0.36
N SER A 16 0.13 3.94 0.24
CA SER A 16 -0.46 3.26 1.39
C SER A 16 -1.96 3.12 1.25
N GLY A 17 -2.47 2.07 1.86
CA GLY A 17 -3.87 1.71 1.80
C GLY A 17 -4.28 0.90 3.03
N ARG A 18 -5.57 0.61 3.09
CA ARG A 18 -6.18 -0.17 4.18
C ARG A 18 -6.76 -1.48 3.67
N THR A 19 -6.73 -2.48 4.54
CA THR A 19 -7.37 -3.79 4.32
C THR A 19 -8.73 -3.83 5.02
N GLY A 20 -9.55 -4.84 4.74
CA GLY A 20 -10.83 -5.07 5.42
C GLY A 20 -10.76 -5.00 6.96
N PRO A 21 -9.78 -5.65 7.63
CA PRO A 21 -9.57 -5.51 9.08
C PRO A 21 -8.86 -4.19 9.48
N ASN A 22 -8.93 -3.15 8.65
CA ASN A 22 -8.37 -1.82 8.88
C ASN A 22 -6.85 -1.77 9.14
N LYS A 23 -6.09 -2.80 8.72
CA LYS A 23 -4.62 -2.78 8.79
C LYS A 23 -4.03 -1.90 7.70
N THR A 24 -3.02 -1.11 8.06
CA THR A 24 -2.25 -0.27 7.13
C THR A 24 -1.32 -1.15 6.29
N VAL A 25 -1.38 -0.99 4.98
CA VAL A 25 -0.48 -1.64 4.02
C VAL A 25 0.30 -0.56 3.29
N VAL A 26 1.62 -0.69 3.25
CA VAL A 26 2.53 0.16 2.52
C VAL A 26 3.15 -0.66 1.40
N PHE A 27 3.10 -0.14 0.17
CA PHE A 27 3.63 -0.83 -1.01
C PHE A 27 4.15 0.17 -2.02
N THR A 28 5.01 -0.26 -2.93
CA THR A 28 5.56 0.61 -3.98
C THR A 28 4.85 0.38 -5.32
N SER A 29 4.61 1.45 -6.06
CA SER A 29 4.05 1.40 -7.42
C SER A 29 4.46 2.64 -8.21
N LYS A 30 4.70 2.49 -9.52
CA LYS A 30 4.95 3.61 -10.44
C LYS A 30 3.66 4.23 -10.99
N LYS A 31 2.51 3.58 -10.77
CA LYS A 31 1.19 4.01 -11.26
C LYS A 31 0.42 4.72 -10.14
N ASN A 32 -0.38 5.74 -10.48
CA ASN A 32 -1.28 6.38 -9.53
C ASN A 32 -2.51 5.49 -9.27
N LEU A 33 -2.49 4.75 -8.16
CA LEU A 33 -3.52 3.74 -7.83
C LEU A 33 -4.51 4.25 -6.77
N LEU A 34 -4.55 5.56 -6.49
CA LEU A 34 -5.42 6.15 -5.47
C LEU A 34 -6.89 5.83 -5.73
N GLY A 35 -7.62 5.40 -4.70
CA GLY A 35 -9.03 5.06 -4.78
C GLY A 35 -9.32 3.68 -5.41
N GLN A 36 -8.29 2.95 -5.83
CA GLN A 36 -8.46 1.62 -6.42
C GLN A 36 -8.32 0.51 -5.37
N LEU A 37 -8.98 -0.61 -5.63
CA LEU A 37 -8.77 -1.87 -4.91
C LEU A 37 -7.69 -2.66 -5.63
N VAL A 38 -6.54 -2.80 -4.97
CA VAL A 38 -5.37 -3.48 -5.54
C VAL A 38 -5.01 -4.72 -4.74
N LYS A 39 -4.45 -5.72 -5.42
CA LYS A 39 -3.87 -6.91 -4.78
C LYS A 39 -2.40 -6.62 -4.46
N VAL A 40 -2.01 -6.94 -3.22
CA VAL A 40 -0.66 -6.69 -2.72
C VAL A 40 -0.18 -7.96 -2.03
N LYS A 41 1.01 -8.44 -2.40
CA LYS A 41 1.69 -9.54 -1.71
C LYS A 41 2.38 -8.97 -0.49
N ILE A 42 2.06 -9.46 0.70
CA ILE A 42 2.74 -9.05 1.92
C ILE A 42 4.09 -9.76 2.00
N ILE A 43 5.17 -8.97 2.05
CA ILE A 43 6.55 -9.45 2.19
C ILE A 43 7.04 -9.35 3.63
N LYS A 44 6.49 -8.41 4.41
CA LYS A 44 6.88 -8.17 5.80
C LYS A 44 5.69 -7.64 6.60
N SER A 45 5.56 -8.13 7.82
CA SER A 45 4.58 -7.63 8.78
C SER A 45 5.28 -7.06 10.01
N THR A 46 4.89 -5.84 10.39
CA THR A 46 5.22 -5.24 11.68
C THR A 46 3.93 -5.19 12.53
N ALA A 47 4.01 -4.80 13.80
CA ALA A 47 2.87 -4.73 14.71
C ALA A 47 1.65 -3.97 14.18
N TRP A 48 1.85 -2.87 13.43
CA TRP A 48 0.76 -1.99 12.96
C TRP A 48 0.72 -1.77 11.45
N THR A 49 1.77 -2.20 10.74
CA THR A 49 1.97 -1.90 9.32
C THR A 49 2.43 -3.15 8.60
N LEU A 50 1.78 -3.44 7.48
CA LEU A 50 2.18 -4.47 6.53
C LEU A 50 2.93 -3.81 5.38
N TYR A 51 4.02 -4.44 4.95
CA TYR A 51 4.79 -4.02 3.79
C TYR A 51 4.63 -5.07 2.70
N GLY A 52 4.39 -4.62 1.48
CA GLY A 52 4.10 -5.50 0.37
C GLY A 52 4.49 -4.93 -0.99
N GLU A 53 4.35 -5.78 -1.99
CA GLU A 53 4.56 -5.44 -3.40
C GLU A 53 3.26 -5.63 -4.16
N LEU A 54 3.00 -4.75 -5.13
CA LEU A 54 1.82 -4.85 -5.98
C LEU A 54 1.89 -6.14 -6.80
N ILE A 55 0.81 -6.93 -6.79
CA ILE A 55 0.63 -8.03 -7.75
C ILE A 55 -0.28 -7.50 -8.85
N GLU A 56 0.21 -7.51 -10.09
CA GLU A 56 -0.57 -7.16 -11.28
C GLU A 56 -1.52 -8.30 -11.68
#